data_AF-A0A2C7A880-F1
#
_entry.id   AF-A0A2C7A880-F1
#
_cell.length_a   1.000
_cell.length_b   1.000
_cell.length_c   1.000
_cell.angle_alpha   90.00
_cell.angle_beta   90.00
_cell.angle_gamma   90.00
#
_symmetry.space_group_name_H-M   'P 1'
#
loop_
_entity.id
_entity.type
_entity.pdbx_description
1 polymer ?
#
loop_
_entity_poly.entity_id
_entity_poly.type
_entity_poly.pdbx_seq_one_letter_code
_entity_poly.pdbx_strand_id
1 'polypeptide(L)' 'MARRTTAAEPKRLPGRKPGPDQREELLRIWGHVDDDGRKLILFVARQVAREQGLVSPNTPLLMTDRVF' A
#
# COMPACT_ATOMS: atom_id res chain seq x y z
N MET A 1 -25.22 16.37 16.68
CA MET A 1 -24.93 14.93 16.59
C MET A 1 -23.72 14.63 17.46
N ALA A 2 -23.89 13.81 18.51
CA ALA A 2 -22.82 13.50 19.45
C ALA A 2 -21.72 12.70 18.75
N ARG A 3 -20.47 13.20 18.86
CA ARG A 3 -19.27 12.53 18.38
C ARG A 3 -19.11 11.25 19.21
N ARG A 4 -19.44 10.09 18.62
CA ARG A 4 -19.10 8.77 19.20
C ARG A 4 -17.61 8.81 19.54
N THR A 5 -17.28 8.69 20.81
CA THR A 5 -15.92 8.48 21.29
C THR A 5 -15.49 7.12 20.76
N THR A 6 -14.87 7.11 19.58
CA THR A 6 -14.26 5.91 19.02
C THR A 6 -13.16 5.48 19.99
N ALA A 7 -13.12 4.17 20.26
CA ALA A 7 -12.10 3.54 21.09
C ALA A 7 -10.72 4.15 20.79
N ALA A 8 -9.94 4.43 21.84
CA ALA A 8 -8.62 5.05 21.72
C ALA A 8 -7.84 4.38 20.60
N GLU A 9 -7.54 5.12 19.53
CA GLU A 9 -6.77 4.58 18.41
C GLU A 9 -5.45 4.05 18.98
N PRO A 10 -5.13 2.76 18.78
CA PRO A 10 -3.93 2.17 19.34
C PRO A 10 -2.72 2.96 18.88
N LYS A 11 -1.91 3.43 19.84
CA LYS A 11 -0.72 4.23 19.58
C LYS A 11 0.17 3.48 18.57
N ARG A 12 0.32 4.05 17.37
CA ARG A 12 1.08 3.43 16.29
C ARG A 12 2.53 3.28 16.68
N LEU A 13 3.05 2.05 16.62
CA LEU A 13 4.49 1.81 16.73
C LEU A 13 5.18 2.33 15.45
N PRO A 14 6.25 3.14 15.55
CA PRO A 14 7.02 3.57 14.40
C PRO A 14 7.47 2.37 13.54
N GLY A 15 7.31 2.46 12.23
CA GLY A 15 7.72 1.39 11.29
C GLY A 15 6.76 0.21 11.18
N ARG A 16 5.67 0.15 11.97
CA ARG A 16 4.68 -0.92 11.85
C ARG A 16 3.94 -0.83 10.51
N LYS A 17 3.95 -1.94 9.76
CA LYS A 17 3.13 -2.10 8.55
C LYS A 17 1.66 -2.34 8.94
N PRO A 18 0.68 -1.75 8.24
CA PRO A 18 -0.73 -2.06 8.46
C PRO A 18 -1.03 -3.54 8.24
N GLY A 19 -1.94 -4.10 9.03
CA GLY A 19 -2.52 -5.42 8.83
C GLY A 19 -3.50 -5.46 7.63
N PRO A 20 -3.91 -6.66 7.19
CA PRO A 20 -4.80 -6.85 6.04
C PRO A 20 -6.21 -6.27 6.27
N ASP A 21 -6.65 -6.18 7.51
CA ASP A 21 -7.91 -5.59 7.96
C ASP A 21 -7.86 -4.06 8.10
N GLN A 22 -6.66 -3.45 8.00
CA GLN A 22 -6.43 -2.04 8.27
C GLN A 22 -6.33 -1.20 6.98
N ARG A 23 -7.32 -1.38 6.10
CA ARG A 23 -7.36 -0.71 4.79
C ARG A 23 -7.30 0.82 4.89
N GLU A 24 -7.97 1.43 5.85
CA GLU A 24 -7.98 2.89 6.01
C GLU A 24 -6.60 3.44 6.41
N GLU A 25 -5.88 2.73 7.28
CA GLU A 25 -4.50 3.09 7.66
C GLU A 25 -3.57 2.97 6.44
N LEU A 26 -3.73 1.89 5.66
CA LEU A 26 -3.00 1.71 4.41
C LEU A 26 -3.26 2.88 3.45
N LEU A 27 -4.52 3.22 3.19
CA LEU A 27 -4.88 4.32 2.31
C LEU A 27 -4.35 5.67 2.80
N ARG A 28 -4.33 5.93 4.11
CA ARG A 28 -3.75 7.14 4.67
C ARG A 28 -2.24 7.23 4.40
N ILE A 29 -1.51 6.13 4.56
CA ILE A 29 -0.07 6.08 4.26
C ILE A 29 0.17 6.30 2.76
N TRP A 30 -0.62 5.66 1.91
CA TRP A 30 -0.52 5.78 0.46
C TRP A 30 -1.00 7.13 -0.07
N GLY A 31 -1.92 7.80 0.64
CA GLY A 31 -2.43 9.12 0.29
C GLY A 31 -1.40 10.24 0.42
N HIS A 32 -0.29 10.00 1.13
CA HIS A 32 0.86 10.93 1.18
C HIS A 32 1.79 10.79 -0.02
N VAL A 33 1.66 9.73 -0.82
CA VAL A 33 2.45 9.50 -2.02
C VAL A 33 1.65 10.01 -3.22
N ASP A 34 2.28 10.80 -4.06
CA ASP A 34 1.70 11.23 -5.34
C ASP A 34 1.55 10.04 -6.31
N ASP A 35 0.83 10.24 -7.41
CA ASP A 35 0.52 9.14 -8.32
C ASP A 35 1.79 8.54 -8.95
N ASP A 36 2.81 9.36 -9.23
CA ASP A 36 4.07 8.89 -9.81
C ASP A 36 4.93 8.12 -8.80
N GLY A 37 4.98 8.58 -7.54
CA GLY A 37 5.59 7.83 -6.45
C GLY A 37 4.90 6.49 -6.21
N ARG A 38 3.57 6.42 -6.32
CA ARG A 38 2.82 5.15 -6.20
C ARG A 38 3.19 4.18 -7.32
N LYS A 39 3.28 4.66 -8.58
CA LYS A 39 3.72 3.83 -9.71
C LYS A 39 5.13 3.30 -9.51
N LEU A 40 6.05 4.13 -9.01
CA LEU A 40 7.43 3.72 -8.74
C LEU A 40 7.50 2.65 -7.65
N ILE A 41 6.74 2.81 -6.56
CA ILE A 41 6.67 1.80 -5.48
C ILE A 41 6.12 0.47 -6.01
N LEU A 42 5.06 0.52 -6.81
CA LEU A 42 4.47 -0.69 -7.42
C LEU A 42 5.44 -1.37 -8.38
N PHE A 43 6.16 -0.59 -9.19
CA PHE A 43 7.21 -1.09 -10.07
C PHE A 43 8.29 -1.83 -9.28
N VAL A 44 8.83 -1.20 -8.23
CA VAL A 44 9.88 -1.81 -7.39
C VAL A 44 9.37 -3.06 -6.68
N ALA A 45 8.18 -3.02 -6.09
CA ALA A 45 7.58 -4.19 -5.43
C ALA A 45 7.40 -5.36 -6.39
N ARG A 46 6.98 -5.09 -7.63
CA ARG A 46 6.82 -6.12 -8.66
C ARG A 46 8.17 -6.69 -9.14
N GLN A 47 9.20 -5.86 -9.26
CA GLN A 47 10.55 -6.32 -9.59
C GLN A 47 11.09 -7.27 -8.52
N VAL A 48 11.01 -6.88 -7.26
CA VAL A 48 11.45 -7.72 -6.14
C VAL A 48 10.70 -9.06 -6.13
N ALA A 49 9.38 -9.05 -6.38
CA ALA A 49 8.60 -10.28 -6.49
C ALA A 49 9.06 -11.20 -7.64
N ARG A 50 9.49 -10.62 -8.78
CA ARG A 50 10.05 -11.40 -9.91
C ARG A 50 11.39 -12.01 -9.56
N GLU A 51 12.28 -11.23 -8.96
CA GLU A 51 13.60 -11.71 -8.52
C GLU A 51 13.49 -12.86 -7.51
N GLN A 52 12.45 -12.84 -6.68
CA GLN A 52 12.15 -13.90 -5.72
C GLN A 52 11.36 -15.07 -6.31
N GLY A 53 11.00 -15.04 -7.59
CA GLY A 53 10.19 -16.08 -8.24
C GLY A 53 8.74 -16.16 -7.76
N LEU A 54 8.24 -15.12 -7.07
CA LEU A 54 6.85 -15.05 -6.59
C LEU A 54 5.85 -14.74 -7.69
N VAL A 55 6.31 -14.24 -8.84
CA VAL A 55 5.51 -13.98 -10.04
C VAL A 55 6.31 -14.36 -11.29
N SER A 56 5.60 -14.63 -12.40
CA SER A 56 6.23 -14.99 -13.67
C SER A 56 7.26 -13.93 -14.13
N PRO A 57 8.39 -14.32 -14.72
CA PRO A 57 9.36 -13.39 -15.30
C PRO A 57 8.76 -12.49 -16.40
N ASN A 58 7.68 -12.94 -17.05
CA ASN A 58 6.99 -12.17 -18.09
C ASN A 58 5.89 -11.26 -17.52
N THR A 59 5.73 -11.20 -16.19
CA THR A 59 4.74 -10.32 -15.55
C THR A 59 5.10 -8.85 -15.83
N PRO A 60 4.17 -8.06 -16.38
CA PRO A 60 4.36 -6.62 -16.55
C PRO A 60 4.69 -5.93 -15.22
N LEU A 61 5.66 -5.01 -15.29
CA LEU A 61 6.21 -4.35 -14.11
C LEU A 61 5.36 -3.17 -13.66
N LEU A 62 4.81 -2.46 -14.63
CA LEU A 62 3.80 -1.44 -14.43
C LEU A 62 2.45 -2.03 -14.84
N MET A 63 1.43 -1.83 -14.00
CA MET A 63 0.04 -1.96 -14.45
C MET A 63 -0.25 -0.70 -15.27
N THR A 64 0.08 -0.73 -16.56
CA THR A 64 -0.21 0.37 -17.49
C THR A 64 -1.67 0.39 -17.92
N ASP A 65 -2.42 -0.67 -17.63
CA ASP A 65 -3.82 -0.79 -17.99
C ASP A 65 -4.69 -0.91 -16.72
N ARG A 66 -5.47 0.15 -16.47
CA ARG A 66 -6.72 0.17 -15.71
C ARG A 66 -6.66 0.01 -14.18
N VAL A 67 -6.00 0.92 -13.47
CA VAL A 67 -6.32 1.15 -12.05
C VAL A 67 -6.43 2.65 -11.75
N PHE A 68 -7.64 3.18 -11.92
CA PHE A 68 -8.19 4.28 -11.12
C PHE A 68 -9.41 3.71 -10.40
#